data_AF-A0A1E5T9B1-F1
#
_entry.id   AF-A0A1E5T9B1-F1
#
_cell.length_a   1.000
_cell.length_b   1.000
_cell.length_c   1.000
_cell.angle_alpha   90.00
_cell.angle_beta   90.00
_cell.angle_gamma   90.00
#
_symmetry.space_group_name_H-M   'P 1'
#
loop_
_entity.id
_entity.type
_entity.pdbx_description
1 polymer ?
#
loop_
_entity_poly.entity_id
_entity_poly.type
_entity_poly.pdbx_seq_one_letter_code
_entity_poly.pdbx_strand_id
1 'polypeptide(L)'
;MKDNKAHTVLTYIIAIVWITNGVICKILNLVPRHQDIVSRILGDSYSESLTIAIGVSEIFMAIWVLSRYKTKLNTITQIIIVAVMNSLELFFAQDLLLWGKFNSLFAVIFIFIVYYNEFILNKNTL
;
A
#
# COMPACT_ATOMS: atom_id res chain seq x y z
N MET A 1 -26.62 13.15 0.51
CA MET A 1 -25.50 12.58 1.30
C MET A 1 -26.04 11.47 2.19
N LYS A 2 -26.04 10.22 1.73
CA LYS A 2 -26.32 9.09 2.62
C LYS A 2 -24.96 8.71 3.20
N ASP A 3 -24.64 9.27 4.36
CA ASP A 3 -23.37 9.03 5.05
C ASP A 3 -23.16 7.54 5.25
N ASN A 4 -22.40 6.93 4.34
CA ASN A 4 -21.95 5.57 4.52
C ASN A 4 -20.75 5.67 5.46
N LYS A 5 -21.02 5.81 6.76
CA LYS A 5 -20.00 5.94 7.81
C LYS A 5 -18.91 4.88 7.66
N ALA A 6 -19.30 3.66 7.25
CA ALA A 6 -18.39 2.56 6.91
C ALA A 6 -17.39 2.91 5.80
N HIS A 7 -17.83 3.56 4.71
CA HIS A 7 -16.94 4.01 3.64
C HIS A 7 -15.91 5.01 4.17
N THR A 8 -16.38 6.03 4.90
CA THR A 8 -15.49 7.06 5.46
C THR A 8 -14.47 6.45 6.42
N VAL A 9 -14.90 5.56 7.32
CA VAL A 9 -14.02 4.86 8.27
C VAL A 9 -12.98 4.02 7.53
N LEU A 10 -13.39 3.23 6.53
CA LEU A 10 -12.47 2.42 5.74
C LEU A 10 -11.46 3.26 4.97
N THR A 11 -11.88 4.39 4.39
CA THR A 11 -10.97 5.32 3.71
C THR A 11 -9.89 5.85 4.65
N TYR A 12 -10.24 6.22 5.89
CA TYR A 12 -9.25 6.63 6.88
C TYR A 12 -8.33 5.47 7.29
N ILE A 13 -8.86 4.26 7.48
CA ILE A 13 -8.05 3.08 7.80
C ILE A 13 -7.04 2.81 6.67
N ILE A 14 -7.49 2.84 5.41
CA ILE A 14 -6.63 2.64 4.24
C ILE A 14 -5.54 3.72 4.20
N ALA A 15 -5.89 4.99 4.40
CA ALA A 15 -4.92 6.09 4.43
C ALA A 15 -3.89 5.90 5.55
N ILE A 16 -4.31 5.46 6.74
CA ILE A 16 -3.41 5.17 7.86
C ILE A 16 -2.45 4.04 7.49
N VAL A 17 -2.91 2.97 6.83
CA VAL A 17 -2.02 1.89 6.38
C VAL A 17 -0.93 2.42 5.45
N TRP A 18 -1.27 3.27 4.48
CA TRP A 18 -0.30 3.89 3.59
C TRP A 18 0.69 4.82 4.32
N ILE A 19 0.20 5.65 5.26
CA ILE A 19 1.07 6.55 6.04
C ILE A 19 2.01 5.75 6.94
N THR A 20 1.49 4.75 7.65
CA THR A 20 2.28 3.88 8.52
C THR A 20 3.36 3.16 7.71
N ASN A 21 3.01 2.56 6.58
CA ASN A 21 4.01 1.88 5.74
C ASN A 21 5.04 2.86 5.15
N GLY A 22 4.60 4.02 4.66
CA GLY A 22 5.49 4.99 4.04
C GLY A 22 6.43 5.67 5.03
N VAL A 23 5.88 6.19 6.13
CA VAL A 23 6.63 6.95 7.13
C VAL A 23 7.41 6.01 8.04
N ILE A 24 6.73 5.08 8.72
CA ILE A 24 7.33 4.28 9.79
C ILE A 24 8.24 3.21 9.20
N CYS A 25 7.76 2.45 8.22
CA CYS A 25 8.53 1.32 7.70
C CYS A 25 9.64 1.74 6.73
N LYS A 26 9.42 2.76 5.88
CA LYS A 26 10.35 3.10 4.79
C LYS A 26 11.18 4.36 5.04
N ILE A 27 10.57 5.48 5.44
CA ILE A 27 11.31 6.73 5.66
C ILE A 27 12.11 6.69 6.96
N LEU A 28 11.49 6.22 8.05
CA LEU A 28 12.15 6.11 9.36
C LEU A 28 13.04 4.85 9.48
N ASN A 29 13.03 3.98 8.47
CA ASN A 29 13.77 2.71 8.42
C ASN A 29 13.62 1.86 9.70
N LEU A 30 12.46 1.91 10.37
CA LEU A 30 12.21 1.17 11.61
C LEU A 30 12.11 -0.34 11.38
N VAL A 31 12.07 -0.76 10.12
CA VAL A 31 12.06 -2.17 9.73
C VAL A 31 13.06 -2.37 8.58
N PRO A 32 14.34 -2.71 8.88
CA PRO A 32 15.42 -2.77 7.88
C PRO A 32 15.17 -3.77 6.75
N ARG A 33 14.25 -4.74 6.96
CA ARG A 33 13.84 -5.71 5.94
C ARG A 33 13.41 -5.05 4.61
N HIS A 34 12.81 -3.86 4.65
CA HIS A 34 12.35 -3.20 3.43
C HIS A 34 13.52 -2.71 2.58
N GLN A 35 14.57 -2.19 3.21
CA GLN A 35 15.82 -1.85 2.55
C GLN A 35 16.47 -3.10 1.96
N ASP A 36 16.49 -4.21 2.70
CA ASP A 36 17.05 -5.47 2.22
C ASP A 36 16.28 -6.02 1.00
N ILE A 37 14.93 -5.96 1.01
CA ILE A 37 14.10 -6.31 -0.16
C ILE A 37 14.49 -5.45 -1.38
N VAL A 38 14.62 -4.13 -1.18
CA VAL A 38 14.99 -3.21 -2.26
C VAL A 38 16.41 -3.48 -2.76
N SER A 39 17.36 -3.77 -1.86
CA SER A 39 18.74 -4.11 -2.21
C SER A 39 18.82 -5.36 -3.08
N ARG A 40 17.96 -6.36 -2.83
CA ARG A 40 17.90 -7.61 -3.62
C ARG A 40 17.30 -7.41 -5.00
N ILE A 41 16.34 -6.51 -5.14
CA ILE A 41 15.64 -6.27 -6.42
C ILE A 41 16.43 -5.28 -7.30
N LEU A 42 16.94 -4.20 -6.73
CA LEU A 42 17.50 -3.06 -7.47
C LEU A 42 19.02 -2.87 -7.26
N GLY A 43 19.64 -3.70 -6.43
CA GLY A 43 21.05 -3.60 -6.08
C GLY A 43 21.31 -2.71 -4.86
N ASP A 44 22.45 -2.93 -4.22
CA ASP A 44 22.74 -2.38 -2.89
C ASP A 44 23.11 -0.88 -2.92
N SER A 45 23.68 -0.40 -4.03
CA SER A 45 24.25 0.95 -4.15
C SER A 45 23.25 2.10 -3.95
N TYR A 46 21.95 1.86 -4.12
CA TYR A 46 20.90 2.88 -3.98
C TYR A 46 19.71 2.40 -3.14
N SER A 47 19.87 1.30 -2.39
CA SER A 47 18.77 0.63 -1.68
C SER A 47 18.07 1.54 -0.67
N GLU A 48 18.83 2.34 0.07
CA GLU A 48 18.32 3.31 1.04
C GLU A 48 17.50 4.43 0.38
N SER A 49 18.10 5.14 -0.59
CA SER A 49 17.44 6.24 -1.30
C SER A 49 16.17 5.80 -2.03
N LEU A 50 16.19 4.61 -2.64
CA LEU A 50 15.03 4.02 -3.30
C LEU A 50 13.94 3.64 -2.30
N THR A 51 14.31 3.08 -1.14
CA THR A 51 13.35 2.76 -0.07
C THR A 51 12.64 4.02 0.42
N ILE A 52 13.38 5.11 0.64
CA ILE A 52 12.82 6.42 1.01
C ILE A 52 11.92 6.96 -0.10
N ALA A 53 12.33 6.89 -1.37
CA ALA A 53 11.52 7.34 -2.51
C ALA A 53 10.18 6.58 -2.63
N ILE A 54 10.20 5.26 -2.36
CA ILE A 54 8.98 4.46 -2.26
C ILE A 54 8.14 4.95 -1.08
N GLY A 55 8.73 5.14 0.09
CA GLY A 55 8.01 5.64 1.28
C GLY A 55 7.34 7.00 1.06
N VAL A 56 8.01 7.92 0.38
CA VAL A 56 7.43 9.22 -0.01
C VAL A 56 6.26 9.03 -0.98
N SER A 57 6.39 8.11 -1.94
CA SER A 57 5.31 7.76 -2.87
C SER A 57 4.07 7.21 -2.16
N GLU A 58 4.25 6.46 -1.06
CA GLU A 58 3.16 5.96 -0.21
C GLU A 58 2.45 7.08 0.55
N ILE A 59 3.17 8.12 1.00
CA ILE A 59 2.56 9.31 1.60
C ILE A 59 1.69 10.04 0.57
N PHE A 60 2.18 10.23 -0.66
CA PHE A 60 1.39 10.82 -1.73
C PHE A 60 0.13 10.00 -2.02
N MET A 61 0.22 8.67 -1.98
CA MET A 61 -0.94 7.79 -2.10
C MET A 61 -1.94 8.03 -0.97
N ALA A 62 -1.49 8.13 0.28
CA ALA A 62 -2.37 8.44 1.40
C ALA A 62 -3.08 9.79 1.25
N ILE A 63 -2.36 10.82 0.82
CA ILE A 63 -2.94 12.14 0.53
C ILE A 63 -4.00 12.03 -0.58
N TRP A 64 -3.74 11.22 -1.62
CA TRP A 64 -4.71 10.98 -2.69
C TRP A 64 -5.95 10.21 -2.21
N VAL A 65 -5.78 9.25 -1.29
CA VAL A 65 -6.91 8.55 -0.65
C VAL A 65 -7.76 9.51 0.17
N LEU A 66 -7.12 10.38 0.97
CA LEU A 66 -7.81 11.35 1.82
C LEU A 66 -8.50 12.46 1.01
N SER A 67 -7.90 12.90 -0.09
CA SER A 67 -8.48 13.95 -0.94
C SER A 67 -9.75 13.50 -1.67
N ARG A 68 -9.99 12.19 -1.76
CA ARG A 68 -11.08 11.57 -2.54
C ARG A 68 -11.14 12.05 -3.99
N TYR A 69 -10.03 12.54 -4.53
CA TYR A 69 -9.96 12.97 -5.92
C TYR A 69 -9.88 11.75 -6.84
N LYS A 70 -10.78 11.64 -7.83
CA LYS A 70 -10.81 10.51 -8.78
C LYS A 70 -10.64 9.14 -8.11
N THR A 71 -11.50 8.84 -7.14
CA THR A 71 -11.41 7.66 -6.26
C THR A 71 -11.28 6.32 -6.98
N LYS A 72 -11.96 6.13 -8.13
CA LYS A 72 -11.82 4.91 -8.96
C LYS A 72 -10.38 4.72 -9.47
N LEU A 73 -9.76 5.79 -9.97
CA LEU A 73 -8.39 5.74 -10.50
C LEU A 73 -7.39 5.46 -9.37
N ASN A 74 -7.57 6.12 -8.23
CA ASN A 74 -6.78 5.87 -7.03
C ASN A 74 -6.89 4.39 -6.60
N THR A 75 -8.10 3.85 -6.51
CA THR A 75 -8.36 2.46 -6.14
C THR A 75 -7.67 1.47 -7.08
N ILE A 76 -7.80 1.67 -8.40
CA ILE A 76 -7.11 0.83 -9.41
C ILE A 76 -5.58 0.92 -9.20
N THR A 77 -5.06 2.12 -8.97
CA THR A 77 -3.63 2.33 -8.75
C THR A 77 -3.14 1.63 -7.49
N GLN A 78 -3.88 1.71 -6.38
CA GLN A 78 -3.56 0.99 -5.13
C GLN A 78 -3.53 -0.52 -5.34
N ILE A 79 -4.54 -1.08 -6.04
CA ILE A 79 -4.60 -2.51 -6.33
C ILE A 79 -3.39 -2.95 -7.15
N ILE A 80 -3.06 -2.21 -8.21
CA ILE A 80 -1.90 -2.50 -9.06
C ILE A 80 -0.60 -2.43 -8.25
N ILE A 81 -0.39 -1.37 -7.47
CA ILE A 81 0.84 -1.22 -6.68
C ILE A 81 0.98 -2.35 -5.66
N VAL A 82 -0.08 -2.64 -4.89
CA VAL A 82 -0.05 -3.70 -3.88
C VAL A 82 0.21 -5.06 -4.52
N ALA A 83 -0.41 -5.35 -5.67
CA ALA A 83 -0.20 -6.60 -6.40
C ALA A 83 1.23 -6.71 -6.94
N VAL A 84 1.76 -5.64 -7.54
CA VAL A 84 3.12 -5.62 -8.10
C VAL A 84 4.16 -5.78 -7.00
N MET A 85 4.08 -4.97 -5.93
CA MET A 85 5.07 -5.05 -4.85
C MET A 85 5.05 -6.41 -4.15
N ASN A 86 3.86 -6.99 -3.89
CA ASN A 86 3.78 -8.30 -3.26
C ASN A 86 4.27 -9.41 -4.19
N SER A 87 4.02 -9.29 -5.50
CA SER A 87 4.58 -10.24 -6.46
C SER A 87 6.11 -10.19 -6.43
N LEU A 88 6.70 -8.99 -6.49
CA LEU A 88 8.15 -8.82 -6.41
C LEU A 88 8.73 -9.38 -5.09
N GLU A 89 8.12 -9.05 -3.96
CA GLU A 89 8.51 -9.59 -2.65
C GLU A 89 8.45 -11.12 -2.62
N LEU A 90 7.40 -11.72 -3.20
CA LEU A 90 7.25 -13.17 -3.29
C LEU A 90 8.20 -13.85 -4.28
N PHE A 91 8.79 -13.16 -5.25
CA PHE A 91 9.76 -13.79 -6.15
C PHE A 91 11.20 -13.61 -5.66
N PHE A 92 11.52 -12.44 -5.09
CA PHE A 92 12.91 -12.03 -4.82
C PHE A 92 13.28 -12.01 -3.33
N ALA A 93 12.30 -12.03 -2.42
CA ALA A 93 12.54 -11.83 -0.99
C ALA A 93 11.60 -12.65 -0.08
N GLN A 94 11.23 -13.86 -0.50
CA GLN A 94 10.35 -14.77 0.26
C GLN A 94 10.78 -14.99 1.71
N ASP A 95 12.09 -15.02 1.94
CA ASP A 95 12.75 -15.24 3.23
C ASP A 95 12.73 -13.99 4.15
N LEU A 96 12.51 -12.80 3.61
CA LEU A 96 12.41 -11.55 4.38
C LEU A 96 10.97 -11.15 4.73
N LEU A 97 10.00 -11.83 4.13
CA LEU A 97 8.58 -11.63 4.39
C LEU A 97 8.25 -12.16 5.79
N LEU A 98 7.64 -11.32 6.63
CA LEU A 98 7.25 -11.66 8.02
C LEU A 98 6.50 -12.99 8.14
N TRP A 99 5.70 -13.29 7.12
CA TRP A 99 4.82 -14.46 7.07
C TRP A 99 5.16 -15.36 5.85
N GLY A 100 6.32 -15.15 5.23
CA GLY A 100 6.72 -15.84 4.00
C GLY A 100 5.64 -15.74 2.91
N LYS A 101 5.23 -16.88 2.36
CA LYS A 101 4.17 -16.98 1.32
C LYS A 101 2.81 -16.45 1.78
N PHE A 102 2.52 -16.46 3.09
CA PHE A 102 1.25 -15.95 3.61
C PHE A 102 1.13 -14.43 3.52
N ASN A 103 2.23 -13.68 3.26
CA ASN A 103 2.13 -12.24 2.99
C ASN A 103 1.22 -11.92 1.81
N SER A 104 1.21 -12.81 0.79
CA SER A 104 0.30 -12.73 -0.35
C SER A 104 -1.17 -12.71 0.07
N LEU A 105 -1.54 -13.49 1.09
CA LEU A 105 -2.91 -13.56 1.58
C LEU A 105 -3.34 -12.20 2.18
N PHE A 106 -2.48 -11.58 2.98
CA PHE A 106 -2.75 -10.25 3.54
C PHE A 106 -2.89 -9.19 2.43
N ALA A 107 -2.07 -9.27 1.38
CA ALA A 107 -2.17 -8.38 0.23
C ALA A 107 -3.50 -8.54 -0.53
N VAL A 108 -3.93 -9.78 -0.75
CA VAL A 108 -5.23 -10.07 -1.39
C VAL A 108 -6.40 -9.56 -0.54
N ILE A 109 -6.34 -9.75 0.78
CA ILE A 109 -7.35 -9.21 1.70
C ILE A 109 -7.39 -7.68 1.62
N PHE A 110 -6.22 -7.02 1.62
CA PHE A 110 -6.15 -5.56 1.52
C PHE A 110 -6.72 -5.05 0.18
N ILE A 111 -6.36 -5.69 -0.94
CA ILE A 111 -6.93 -5.40 -2.27
C ILE A 111 -8.46 -5.54 -2.24
N PHE A 112 -8.97 -6.60 -1.63
CA PHE A 112 -10.41 -6.81 -1.52
C PHE A 112 -11.09 -5.71 -0.68
N ILE A 113 -10.48 -5.29 0.43
CA ILE A 113 -10.99 -4.19 1.26
C ILE A 113 -11.04 -2.87 0.45
N VAL A 114 -9.97 -2.55 -0.26
CA VAL A 114 -9.89 -1.34 -1.11
C VAL A 114 -10.94 -1.38 -2.23
N TYR A 115 -11.09 -2.52 -2.90
CA TYR A 115 -12.11 -2.74 -3.92
C TYR A 115 -13.54 -2.60 -3.36
N TYR A 116 -13.82 -3.26 -2.23
CA TYR A 116 -15.13 -3.24 -1.58
C TYR A 116 -15.51 -1.82 -1.12
N ASN A 117 -14.55 -1.09 -0.56
CA ASN A 117 -14.74 0.29 -0.13
C ASN A 117 -15.15 1.21 -1.29
N GLU A 118 -14.51 1.07 -2.46
CA GLU A 118 -14.77 1.95 -3.59
C GLU A 118 -15.94 1.49 -4.48
N PHE A 119 -16.08 0.21 -4.78
CA PHE A 119 -17.07 -0.23 -5.78
C PHE A 119 -18.42 -0.63 -5.17
N ILE A 120 -18.48 -0.96 -3.88
CA ILE A 120 -19.70 -1.44 -3.23
C ILE A 120 -20.22 -0.42 -2.19
N LEU A 121 -19.33 0.14 -1.39
CA LEU A 121 -19.70 1.09 -0.34
C LEU A 121 -19.82 2.53 -0.83
N ASN A 122 -19.12 2.92 -1.90
CA ASN A 122 -19.20 4.27 -2.45
C ASN A 122 -20.47 4.47 -3.28
N LYS A 123 -21.55 4.88 -2.60
CA LYS A 123 -22.87 5.11 -3.23
C LYS A 123 -22.97 6.40 -4.05
N ASN A 124 -21.87 7.13 -4.25
CA ASN A 124 -21.84 8.38 -5.04
C ASN A 124 -21.37 8.18 -6.49
N THR A 125 -21.26 6.94 -6.99
CA THR A 125 -20.81 6.64 -8.36
C THR A 125 -21.87 6.08 -9.30
N LEU A 126 -23.16 6.30 -9.00
CA LEU A 126 -24.28 6.14 -9.93
C LEU A 126 -25.04 7.47 -10.04
#